data_AF-A0A1I7RYN2-F1
#
_entry.id   AF-A0A1I7RYN2-F1
#
_cell.length_a   1.000
_cell.length_b   1.000
_cell.length_c   1.000
_cell.angle_alpha   90.00
_cell.angle_beta   90.00
_cell.angle_gamma   90.00
#
_symmetry.space_group_name_H-M   'P 1'
#
loop_
_entity.id
_entity.type
_entity.pdbx_description
1 polymer ?
#
loop_
_entity_poly.entity_id
_entity_poly.type
_entity_poly.pdbx_seq_one_letter_code
_entity_poly.pdbx_strand_id
1 'polypeptide(L)'
;MISRCLAKVGVYPVDTRDKLGRERFHHFHIDEFKSKYLVEFIKQNSFYGYKKFPEAISDTTVSFHHLTPYEMKVMDYLLNQLERKRGKLDASVLTSGRSIFSFLS
;
A
#
# COMPACT_ATOMS: atom_id res chain seq x y z
N MET A 1 -18.80 -15.75 11.39
CA MET A 1 -17.88 -14.63 11.07
C MET A 1 -16.64 -14.75 11.93
N ILE A 2 -15.45 -14.74 11.32
CA ILE A 2 -14.17 -14.87 12.03
C ILE A 2 -14.00 -13.83 13.13
N SER A 3 -14.48 -12.60 12.92
CA SER A 3 -14.45 -11.51 13.90
C SER A 3 -15.13 -11.85 15.22
N ARG A 4 -16.27 -12.55 15.21
CA ARG A 4 -16.97 -12.97 16.43
C ARG A 4 -16.20 -14.05 17.19
N CYS A 5 -15.54 -14.97 16.48
CA CYS A 5 -14.73 -16.00 17.11
C CYS A 5 -13.47 -15.41 17.76
N LEU A 6 -12.79 -14.48 17.08
CA LEU A 6 -11.64 -13.75 17.62
C LEU A 6 -12.01 -12.95 18.86
N ALA A 7 -13.15 -12.24 18.82
CA ALA A 7 -13.63 -11.47 19.98
C ALA A 7 -13.92 -12.37 21.20
N LYS A 8 -14.41 -13.60 21.00
CA LYS A 8 -14.65 -14.56 22.10
C LYS A 8 -13.39 -14.99 22.82
N VAL A 9 -12.22 -14.93 22.16
CA VAL A 9 -10.91 -15.23 22.76
C VAL A 9 -10.11 -13.97 23.10
N GLY A 10 -10.77 -12.80 23.14
CA GLY A 10 -10.16 -11.53 23.51
C GLY A 10 -9.30 -10.88 22.42
N VAL A 11 -9.45 -11.28 21.16
CA VAL A 11 -8.72 -10.72 20.02
C VAL A 11 -9.60 -9.72 19.27
N TYR A 12 -9.12 -8.48 19.13
CA TYR A 12 -9.83 -7.37 18.51
C TYR A 12 -9.02 -6.80 17.34
N PRO A 13 -9.69 -6.21 16.32
CA PRO A 13 -9.00 -5.54 15.23
C PRO A 13 -8.21 -4.34 15.75
N VAL A 14 -7.05 -4.12 15.14
CA VAL A 14 -6.20 -2.95 15.40
C VAL A 14 -6.27 -1.98 14.22
N ASP A 15 -5.95 -0.71 14.45
CA ASP A 15 -5.82 0.26 13.36
C ASP A 15 -4.64 -0.13 12.46
N THR A 16 -4.95 -0.44 11.21
CA THR A 16 -3.98 -0.86 10.21
C THR A 16 -3.55 0.27 9.29
N ARG A 17 -3.98 1.51 9.51
CA ARG A 17 -3.50 2.66 8.72
C ARG A 17 -2.05 2.99 9.02
N ASP A 18 -1.43 3.79 8.18
CA ASP A 18 -0.07 4.28 8.44
C ASP A 18 -0.05 5.46 9.44
N LYS A 19 1.14 5.99 9.73
CA LYS A 19 1.33 7.10 10.68
C LYS A 19 0.58 8.40 10.29
N LEU A 20 0.20 8.53 9.02
CA LEU A 20 -0.58 9.66 8.50
C LEU A 20 -2.09 9.34 8.42
N GLY A 21 -2.49 8.16 8.91
CA GLY A 21 -3.85 7.66 8.86
C GLY A 21 -4.31 7.34 7.43
N ARG A 22 -3.40 6.90 6.55
CA ARG A 22 -3.72 6.45 5.18
C ARG A 22 -3.91 4.94 5.13
N GLU A 23 -4.78 4.48 4.24
CA GLU A 23 -5.14 3.07 4.13
C GLU A 23 -4.01 2.23 3.54
N ARG A 24 -3.81 1.04 4.11
CA ARG A 24 -2.83 0.04 3.63
C ARG A 24 -3.47 -1.20 3.01
N PHE A 25 -4.72 -1.50 3.36
CA PHE A 25 -5.49 -2.64 2.86
C PHE A 25 -6.68 -2.13 2.06
N HIS A 26 -6.68 -2.34 0.74
CA HIS A 26 -7.68 -1.77 -0.16
C HIS A 26 -8.68 -2.85 -0.58
N HIS A 27 -9.96 -2.62 -0.26
CA HIS A 27 -11.06 -3.54 -0.55
C HIS A 27 -11.50 -3.55 -2.02
N PHE A 28 -11.01 -2.60 -2.82
CA PHE A 28 -11.43 -2.36 -4.20
C PHE A 28 -10.22 -2.34 -5.13
N HIS A 29 -10.47 -2.56 -6.41
CA HIS A 29 -9.48 -2.39 -7.46
C HIS A 29 -9.05 -0.91 -7.56
N ILE A 30 -7.80 -0.67 -7.98
CA ILE A 30 -7.24 0.70 -8.07
C ILE A 30 -8.09 1.61 -8.97
N ASP A 31 -8.61 1.08 -10.07
CA ASP A 31 -9.42 1.87 -11.00
C ASP A 31 -10.81 2.22 -10.48
N GLU A 32 -11.33 1.48 -9.50
CA GLU A 32 -12.67 1.72 -8.98
C GLU A 32 -12.75 2.98 -8.13
N PHE A 33 -11.63 3.49 -7.61
CA PHE A 33 -11.58 4.76 -6.89
C PHE A 33 -12.05 5.98 -7.72
N LYS A 34 -12.19 5.82 -9.05
CA LYS A 34 -12.77 6.82 -9.97
C LYS A 34 -14.32 6.83 -9.94
N SER A 35 -14.95 5.78 -9.42
CA SER A 35 -16.41 5.62 -9.37
C SER A 35 -17.03 6.52 -8.30
N LYS A 36 -17.94 7.42 -8.70
CA LYS A 36 -18.70 8.28 -7.78
C LYS A 36 -19.55 7.48 -6.80
N TYR A 37 -20.16 6.39 -7.27
CA TYR A 37 -20.96 5.50 -6.43
C TYR A 37 -20.10 4.87 -5.33
N LEU A 38 -18.92 4.36 -5.70
CA LEU A 38 -18.02 3.73 -4.74
C LEU A 38 -17.53 4.74 -3.69
N VAL A 39 -17.20 5.97 -4.11
CA VAL A 39 -16.79 7.03 -3.19
C VAL A 39 -17.87 7.30 -2.15
N GLU A 40 -19.14 7.35 -2.56
CA GLU A 40 -20.25 7.58 -1.63
C GLU A 40 -20.46 6.39 -0.68
N PHE A 41 -20.35 5.17 -1.20
CA PHE A 41 -20.37 3.96 -0.38
C PHE A 41 -19.28 3.97 0.69
N ILE A 42 -18.04 4.33 0.34
CA ILE A 42 -16.92 4.38 1.30
C ILE A 42 -17.16 5.45 2.36
N LYS A 43 -17.65 6.64 1.97
CA LYS A 43 -17.98 7.70 2.94
C LYS A 43 -18.97 7.25 4.01
N GLN A 44 -19.97 6.46 3.62
CA GLN A 44 -21.02 5.99 4.53
C GLN A 44 -20.55 4.84 5.43
N ASN A 45 -19.60 4.03 4.98
CA ASN A 45 -19.20 2.79 5.65
C ASN A 45 -17.79 2.83 6.28
N SER A 46 -17.04 3.91 6.10
CA SER A 46 -15.70 4.05 6.69
C SER A 46 -15.78 4.42 8.16
N PHE A 47 -15.21 3.58 9.03
CA PHE A 47 -15.09 3.86 10.46
C PHE A 47 -14.25 5.12 10.75
N TYR A 48 -13.24 5.40 9.94
CA TYR A 48 -12.33 6.55 10.13
C TYR A 48 -12.59 7.72 9.17
N GLY A 49 -13.72 7.69 8.46
CA GLY A 49 -14.04 8.68 7.44
C GLY A 49 -13.33 8.43 6.10
N TYR A 50 -13.75 9.17 5.08
CA TYR A 50 -13.22 9.07 3.72
C TYR A 50 -12.11 10.10 3.49
N LYS A 51 -10.98 9.64 2.96
CA LYS A 51 -9.96 10.49 2.35
C LYS A 51 -10.01 10.32 0.84
N LYS A 52 -9.71 11.39 0.10
CA LYS A 52 -9.72 11.35 -1.37
C LYS A 52 -8.42 10.73 -1.89
N PHE A 53 -8.50 10.01 -3.00
CA PHE A 53 -7.29 9.63 -3.75
C PHE A 53 -6.56 10.89 -4.26
N PRO A 54 -5.21 10.96 -4.20
CA PRO A 54 -4.28 9.91 -3.75
C PRO A 54 -3.97 9.90 -2.25
N GLU A 55 -4.39 10.93 -1.50
CA GLU A 55 -4.09 11.10 -0.06
C GLU A 55 -4.59 9.94 0.82
N ALA A 56 -5.58 9.19 0.34
CA ALA A 56 -6.10 8.00 1.01
C ALA A 56 -5.14 6.81 1.01
N ILE A 57 -4.19 6.74 0.07
CA ILE A 57 -3.35 5.55 -0.16
C ILE A 57 -1.98 5.73 0.51
N SER A 58 -1.59 4.75 1.32
CA SER A 58 -0.28 4.73 1.97
C SER A 58 0.83 4.32 1.00
N ASP A 59 2.01 4.92 1.15
CA ASP A 59 3.24 4.49 0.46
C ASP A 59 3.70 3.10 0.94
N THR A 60 3.16 2.64 2.07
CA THR A 60 3.38 1.29 2.62
C THR A 60 2.15 0.40 2.44
N THR A 61 1.47 0.55 1.30
CA THR A 61 0.31 -0.29 0.93
C THR A 61 0.68 -1.77 0.95
N VAL A 62 -0.22 -2.60 1.50
CA VAL A 62 -0.03 -4.05 1.69
C VAL A 62 -0.77 -4.86 0.62
N SER A 63 -2.01 -4.51 0.29
CA SER A 63 -2.82 -5.31 -0.65
C SER A 63 -3.94 -4.54 -1.33
N PHE A 64 -4.31 -4.99 -2.53
CA PHE A 64 -5.53 -4.60 -3.24
C PHE A 64 -6.41 -5.82 -3.52
N HIS A 65 -7.72 -5.66 -3.43
CA HIS A 65 -8.68 -6.65 -3.86
C HIS A 65 -8.94 -6.57 -5.38
N HIS A 66 -9.46 -7.64 -5.97
CA HIS A 66 -9.84 -7.72 -7.39
C HIS A 66 -8.72 -7.53 -8.43
N LEU A 67 -7.44 -7.70 -8.05
CA LEU A 67 -6.36 -7.77 -9.04
C LEU A 67 -6.47 -9.04 -9.89
N THR A 68 -6.33 -8.91 -11.20
CA THR A 68 -6.16 -10.04 -12.11
C THR A 68 -4.79 -10.70 -11.91
N PRO A 69 -4.62 -11.98 -12.32
CA PRO A 69 -3.30 -12.63 -12.28
C PRO A 69 -2.19 -11.88 -13.03
N TYR A 70 -2.55 -11.12 -14.07
CA TYR A 70 -1.63 -10.26 -14.79
C TYR A 70 -1.21 -9.06 -13.95
N GLU A 71 -2.17 -8.32 -13.38
CA GLU A 71 -1.89 -7.17 -12.52
C GLU A 71 -1.10 -7.56 -11.27
N MET A 72 -1.39 -8.71 -10.67
CA MET A 72 -0.59 -9.23 -9.55
C MET A 72 0.89 -9.38 -9.92
N LYS A 73 1.20 -9.90 -11.13
CA LYS A 73 2.58 -10.04 -11.61
C LYS A 73 3.23 -8.70 -11.90
N VAL A 74 2.49 -7.76 -12.49
CA VAL A 74 2.96 -6.39 -12.74
C VAL A 74 3.27 -5.70 -11.41
N MET A 75 2.37 -5.77 -10.42
CA MET A 75 2.55 -5.17 -9.11
C MET A 75 3.72 -5.80 -8.35
N ASP A 76 3.88 -7.13 -8.38
CA ASP A 76 5.06 -7.78 -7.79
C ASP A 76 6.36 -7.33 -8.45
N TYR A 77 6.37 -7.21 -9.78
CA TYR A 77 7.54 -6.72 -10.50
C TYR A 77 7.88 -5.28 -10.09
N LEU A 78 6.90 -4.38 -10.12
CA LEU A 78 7.10 -2.95 -9.85
C LEU A 78 7.45 -2.67 -8.39
N LEU A 79 6.72 -3.27 -7.44
CA LEU A 79 6.86 -2.93 -6.02
C LEU A 79 7.90 -3.79 -5.30
N ASN A 80 7.99 -5.08 -5.61
CA ASN A 80 8.87 -5.99 -4.86
C ASN A 80 10.18 -6.28 -5.60
N GLN A 81 10.13 -6.52 -6.91
CA GLN A 81 11.35 -6.89 -7.65
C GLN A 81 12.24 -5.69 -7.94
N LEU A 82 11.70 -4.57 -8.40
CA LEU A 82 12.49 -3.36 -8.67
C LEU A 82 13.09 -2.77 -7.40
N GLU A 83 12.34 -2.69 -6.30
CA GLU A 83 12.87 -2.23 -5.00
C GLU A 83 14.02 -3.11 -4.51
N ARG A 84 13.88 -4.43 -4.60
CA ARG A 84 14.99 -5.35 -4.25
C ARG A 84 16.21 -5.14 -5.15
N LYS A 85 16.01 -4.89 -6.44
CA LYS A 85 17.11 -4.60 -7.37
C LYS A 85 17.78 -3.25 -7.06
N ARG A 86 16.98 -2.22 -6.74
CA ARG A 86 17.48 -0.90 -6.31
C ARG A 86 18.30 -1.00 -5.03
N GLY A 87 17.79 -1.66 -4.00
CA GLY A 87 18.54 -1.87 -2.76
C GLY A 87 19.85 -2.64 -2.97
N LYS A 88 19.89 -3.59 -3.90
CA LYS A 88 21.13 -4.27 -4.31
C LYS A 88 22.10 -3.34 -5.04
N LEU A 89 21.59 -2.47 -5.91
CA LEU A 89 22.40 -1.47 -6.60
C LEU A 89 22.99 -0.47 -5.60
N ASP A 90 22.18 0.09 -4.71
CA ASP A 90 22.62 1.04 -3.69
C ASP A 90 23.66 0.42 -2.76
N ALA A 91 23.45 -0.83 -2.32
CA ALA A 91 24.44 -1.58 -1.55
C ALA A 91 25.74 -1.80 -2.34
N SER A 92 25.66 -2.08 -3.65
CA SER A 92 26.86 -2.24 -4.51
C SER A 92 27.61 -0.92 -4.75
N VAL A 93 26.90 0.20 -4.81
CA VAL A 93 27.50 1.54 -4.93
C VAL A 93 28.22 1.91 -3.62
N LEU A 94 27.58 1.64 -2.48
CA LEU A 94 28.18 1.87 -1.16
C LEU A 94 29.42 0.99 -0.92
N THR A 95 29.42 -0.27 -1.36
CA THR A 95 30.59 -1.15 -1.22
C THR A 95 31.71 -0.89 -2.23
N SER A 96 31.41 -0.27 -3.38
CA SER A 96 32.41 0.07 -4.41
C SER A 96 33.08 1.43 -4.20
N GLY A 97 32.73 2.18 -3.15
CA GLY A 97 33.44 3.41 -2.74
C GLY A 97 33.33 4.58 -3.74
N ARG A 98 32.45 4.51 -4.75
CA ARG A 98 32.23 5.61 -5.69
C ARG A 98 31.27 6.62 -5.08
N SER A 99 31.82 7.62 -4.38
CA SER A 99 31.11 8.85 -4.01
C SER A 99 30.56 9.52 -5.28
N ILE A 100 29.24 9.65 -5.38
CA ILE A 100 28.54 10.33 -6.51
C ILE A 100 28.68 11.87 -6.42
N PHE A 101 29.28 12.40 -5.35
CA PHE A 101 29.45 13.85 -5.12
C PHE A 101 30.59 14.51 -5.91
N SER A 102 31.09 13.92 -7.01
CA SER A 102 32.13 14.52 -7.85
C SER A 102 31.61 15.14 -9.17
N PHE A 103 30.29 15.32 -9.34
CA PHE A 103 29.70 15.82 -10.60
C PHE A 103 29.06 17.21 -10.57
N LEU A 104 29.20 17.96 -9.47
CA LEU A 104 28.89 19.39 -9.47
C LEU A 104 30.14 20.14 -9.03
N SER A 105 30.80 20.71 -10.05
CA SER A 105 31.91 21.66 -9.95
C SER A 105 31.49 22.95 -9.28
#